data_AF-A0A946CLA6-F1
#
_entry.id   AF-A0A946CLA6-F1
#
_cell.length_a   1.000
_cell.length_b   1.000
_cell.length_c   1.000
_cell.angle_alpha   90.00
_cell.angle_beta   90.00
_cell.angle_gamma   90.00
#
_symmetry.space_group_name_H-M   'P 1'
#
loop_
_entity.id
_entity.type
_entity.pdbx_description
1 polymer ?
#
loop_
_entity_poly.entity_id
_entity_poly.type
_entity_poly.pdbx_seq_one_letter_code
_entity_poly.pdbx_strand_id
1 'polypeptide(L)'
;MRSKPRFPVKLPLTAIALAALTACTGVTVSRVDHAFQYDPFDASAAGGGDRQMQVVVLGNPFDIPHGQLEKAVIDSMQASSFPIPINFAINPENPDPSRPYRVVLAFNPDAMRDPGELCAVGDDLKTTASADGRLTLMGAFCSTDTYVSHGIARASDVGGAGSKTFDDMIFQLTASLFPGRSPHDQSGGEPPLPAT
;
A
#
# COMPACT_ATOMS: atom_id res chain seq x y z
N MET A 1 79.94 16.74 -11.35
CA MET A 1 78.91 17.15 -12.32
C MET A 1 77.61 16.42 -12.00
N ARG A 2 76.52 17.19 -11.81
CA ARG A 2 75.08 16.82 -11.78
C ARG A 2 74.69 15.34 -11.68
N SER A 3 73.99 14.97 -10.61
CA SER A 3 72.83 14.07 -10.72
C SER A 3 71.79 14.39 -9.64
N LYS A 4 70.53 14.48 -10.09
CA LYS A 4 69.35 15.02 -9.38
C LYS A 4 68.82 14.05 -8.31
N PRO A 5 68.24 14.53 -7.19
CA PRO A 5 67.34 13.73 -6.39
C PRO A 5 65.99 13.58 -7.13
N ARG A 6 65.53 12.34 -7.33
CA ARG A 6 64.19 12.03 -7.85
C ARG A 6 63.20 12.06 -6.69
N PHE A 7 62.28 13.02 -6.71
CA PHE A 7 61.18 13.13 -5.76
C PHE A 7 60.10 12.05 -6.02
N PRO A 8 59.40 11.60 -4.96
CA PRO A 8 58.42 10.51 -5.03
C PRO A 8 57.09 10.99 -5.63
N VAL A 9 56.60 10.28 -6.63
CA VAL A 9 55.25 10.48 -7.18
C VAL A 9 54.26 9.77 -6.26
N LYS A 10 53.55 10.54 -5.43
CA LYS A 10 52.33 10.11 -4.74
C LYS A 10 51.15 10.34 -5.68
N LEU A 11 50.53 9.29 -6.21
CA LEU A 11 49.22 9.38 -6.86
C LEU A 11 48.14 9.47 -5.77
N PRO A 12 47.35 10.54 -5.68
CA PRO A 12 46.11 10.49 -4.90
C PRO A 12 45.03 9.79 -5.74
N LEU A 13 44.66 8.58 -5.33
CA LEU A 13 43.47 7.88 -5.81
C LEU A 13 42.25 8.56 -5.17
N THR A 14 41.72 9.61 -5.80
CA THR A 14 40.46 10.23 -5.38
C THR A 14 39.31 9.36 -5.88
N ALA A 15 38.87 8.42 -5.05
CA ALA A 15 37.65 7.65 -5.29
C ALA A 15 36.44 8.57 -5.09
N ILE A 16 35.76 8.92 -6.18
CA ILE A 16 34.47 9.60 -6.16
C ILE A 16 33.45 8.58 -5.63
N ALA A 17 33.14 8.67 -4.34
CA ALA A 17 32.02 7.95 -3.75
C ALA A 17 30.72 8.63 -4.21
N LEU A 18 30.15 8.14 -5.31
CA LEU A 18 28.78 8.46 -5.71
C LEU A 18 27.83 7.79 -4.70
N ALA A 19 27.50 8.50 -3.63
CA ALA A 19 26.42 8.12 -2.74
C ALA A 19 25.10 8.30 -3.50
N ALA A 20 24.61 7.23 -4.10
CA ALA A 20 23.25 7.15 -4.61
C ALA A 20 22.29 7.20 -3.42
N LEU A 21 21.76 8.39 -3.10
CA LEU A 21 20.59 8.50 -2.24
C LEU A 21 19.42 7.92 -3.02
N THR A 22 19.11 6.64 -2.82
CA THR A 22 17.82 6.09 -3.20
C THR A 22 16.77 6.85 -2.40
N ALA A 23 16.11 7.80 -3.05
CA ALA A 23 15.04 8.58 -2.44
C ALA A 23 13.96 7.64 -1.90
N CYS A 24 13.66 7.76 -0.61
CA CYS A 24 12.40 7.28 -0.07
C CYS A 24 11.27 7.78 -0.97
N THR A 25 10.34 6.91 -1.37
CA THR A 25 9.32 7.15 -2.40
C THR A 25 8.29 8.24 -2.06
N GLY A 26 8.54 9.06 -1.03
CA GLY A 26 7.63 10.12 -0.56
C GLY A 26 6.33 9.61 0.07
N VAL A 27 6.11 8.29 0.05
CA VAL A 27 4.95 7.61 0.62
C VAL A 27 5.28 7.09 2.00
N THR A 28 4.37 7.28 2.95
CA THR A 28 4.43 6.65 4.28
C THR A 28 3.14 5.90 4.53
N VAL A 29 3.26 4.59 4.81
CA VAL A 29 2.14 3.77 5.30
C VAL A 29 2.25 3.63 6.81
N SER A 30 1.13 3.81 7.51
CA SER A 30 1.05 3.87 8.96
C SER A 30 -0.29 3.34 9.45
N ARG A 31 -0.43 3.15 10.78
CA ARG A 31 -1.68 2.66 11.40
C ARG A 31 -2.17 1.37 10.74
N VAL A 32 -1.23 0.48 10.43
CA VAL A 32 -1.56 -0.82 9.87
C VAL A 32 -1.96 -1.73 11.02
N ASP A 33 -3.13 -2.34 10.93
CA ASP A 33 -3.62 -3.36 11.85
C ASP A 33 -4.25 -4.49 11.06
N HIS A 34 -4.14 -5.69 11.59
CA HIS A 34 -4.74 -6.91 11.05
C HIS A 34 -5.51 -7.56 12.17
N ALA A 35 -6.77 -7.93 11.91
CA ALA A 35 -7.56 -8.67 12.86
C ALA A 35 -6.87 -9.99 13.21
N PHE A 36 -7.08 -10.49 14.43
CA PHE A 36 -6.41 -11.73 14.89
C PHE A 36 -6.72 -12.93 13.98
N GLN A 37 -7.92 -12.96 13.39
CA GLN A 37 -8.37 -13.96 12.44
C GLN A 37 -7.91 -13.72 11.00
N TYR A 38 -7.05 -12.73 10.73
CA TYR A 38 -6.54 -12.49 9.38
C TYR A 38 -5.87 -13.76 8.84
N ASP A 39 -6.36 -14.19 7.68
CA ASP A 39 -5.82 -15.31 6.93
C ASP A 39 -5.67 -14.89 5.45
N PRO A 40 -4.45 -14.98 4.86
CA PRO A 40 -4.22 -14.80 3.43
C PRO A 40 -5.18 -15.60 2.53
N PHE A 41 -5.64 -16.77 2.97
CA PHE A 41 -6.58 -17.60 2.22
C PHE A 41 -7.96 -16.95 2.07
N ASP A 42 -8.41 -16.12 3.02
CA ASP A 42 -9.67 -15.40 2.90
C ASP A 42 -9.61 -14.37 1.76
N ALA A 43 -8.49 -13.65 1.63
CA ALA A 43 -8.28 -12.71 0.53
C ALA A 43 -8.20 -13.42 -0.83
N SER A 44 -7.54 -14.59 -0.88
CA SER A 44 -7.48 -15.44 -2.07
C SER A 44 -8.85 -16.03 -2.44
N ALA A 45 -9.66 -16.43 -1.46
CA ALA A 45 -11.03 -16.91 -1.72
C ALA A 45 -11.93 -15.80 -2.27
N ALA A 46 -11.73 -14.58 -1.76
CA ALA A 46 -12.53 -13.42 -2.12
C ALA A 46 -12.27 -12.86 -3.53
N GLY A 47 -11.04 -12.99 -4.06
CA GLY A 47 -10.69 -12.44 -5.36
C GLY A 47 -9.68 -13.22 -6.18
N GLY A 48 -9.27 -14.42 -5.77
CA GLY A 48 -8.38 -15.29 -6.54
C GLY A 48 -9.11 -16.11 -7.61
N GLY A 49 -8.35 -16.67 -8.56
CA GLY A 49 -8.92 -17.46 -9.65
C GLY A 49 -9.79 -16.62 -10.59
N ASP A 50 -11.07 -17.00 -10.73
CA ASP A 50 -12.08 -16.28 -11.49
C ASP A 50 -12.94 -15.32 -10.63
N ARG A 51 -12.70 -15.27 -9.31
CA ARG A 51 -13.40 -14.37 -8.39
C ARG A 51 -12.89 -12.96 -8.53
N GLN A 52 -13.71 -11.99 -8.14
CA GLN A 52 -13.39 -10.57 -8.16
C GLN A 52 -13.74 -9.93 -6.82
N MET A 53 -12.74 -9.33 -6.17
CA MET A 53 -12.91 -8.59 -4.94
C MET A 53 -13.43 -7.19 -5.26
N GLN A 54 -14.57 -6.81 -4.66
CA GLN A 54 -15.12 -5.47 -4.83
C GLN A 54 -14.15 -4.42 -4.25
N VAL A 55 -13.98 -3.31 -4.97
CA VAL A 55 -13.31 -2.11 -4.48
C VAL A 55 -14.29 -0.95 -4.50
N VAL A 56 -14.41 -0.28 -3.36
CA VAL A 56 -15.22 0.93 -3.18
C VAL A 56 -14.27 2.11 -3.01
N VAL A 57 -14.38 3.12 -3.87
CA VAL A 57 -13.55 4.32 -3.83
C VAL A 57 -14.39 5.50 -3.36
N LEU A 58 -14.07 6.02 -2.17
CA LEU A 58 -14.76 7.15 -1.56
C LEU A 58 -13.96 8.45 -1.77
N GLY A 59 -14.65 9.46 -2.28
CA GLY A 59 -14.08 10.76 -2.61
C GLY A 59 -13.28 10.78 -3.90
N ASN A 60 -12.96 11.99 -4.36
CA ASN A 60 -12.09 12.22 -5.50
C ASN A 60 -11.18 13.41 -5.21
N PRO A 61 -9.87 13.20 -5.06
CA PRO A 61 -8.97 14.27 -4.70
C PRO A 61 -8.56 15.14 -5.90
N PHE A 62 -8.97 14.77 -7.13
CA PHE A 62 -8.58 15.42 -8.38
C PHE A 62 -9.78 15.89 -9.18
N ASP A 63 -9.55 16.84 -10.09
CA ASP A 63 -10.57 17.34 -11.02
C ASP A 63 -10.63 16.45 -12.28
N ILE A 64 -10.99 15.18 -12.10
CA ILE A 64 -11.18 14.18 -13.17
C ILE A 64 -12.48 13.41 -12.95
N PRO A 65 -13.06 12.77 -13.98
CA PRO A 65 -14.20 11.88 -13.79
C PRO A 65 -13.89 10.74 -12.81
N HIS A 66 -14.82 10.42 -11.90
CA HIS A 66 -14.59 9.42 -10.85
C HIS A 66 -14.19 8.04 -11.40
N GLY A 67 -14.80 7.60 -12.50
CA GLY A 67 -14.42 6.34 -13.17
C GLY A 67 -12.98 6.30 -13.70
N GLN A 68 -12.35 7.45 -13.97
CA GLN A 68 -10.93 7.50 -14.32
C GLN A 68 -10.04 7.33 -13.08
N LEU A 69 -10.44 7.88 -11.94
CA LEU A 69 -9.77 7.65 -10.65
C LEU A 69 -9.87 6.17 -10.26
N GLU A 70 -11.07 5.61 -10.31
CA GLU A 70 -11.32 4.19 -10.02
C GLU A 70 -10.46 3.27 -10.89
N LYS A 71 -10.38 3.55 -12.20
CA LYS A 71 -9.50 2.79 -13.09
C LYS A 71 -8.03 2.87 -12.65
N ALA A 72 -7.53 4.06 -12.35
CA ALA A 72 -6.15 4.23 -11.90
C ALA A 72 -5.90 3.47 -10.59
N VAL A 73 -6.84 3.52 -9.65
CA VAL A 73 -6.80 2.76 -8.40
C VAL A 73 -6.69 1.25 -8.67
N ILE A 74 -7.57 0.69 -9.50
CA ILE A 74 -7.55 -0.73 -9.83
C ILE A 74 -6.24 -1.13 -10.50
N ASP A 75 -5.74 -0.33 -11.44
CA ASP A 75 -4.49 -0.62 -12.14
C ASP A 75 -3.30 -0.67 -11.14
N SER A 76 -3.20 0.28 -10.19
CA SER A 76 -2.17 0.27 -9.15
C SER A 76 -2.35 -0.86 -8.12
N MET A 77 -3.58 -1.19 -7.73
CA MET A 77 -3.88 -2.32 -6.84
C MET A 77 -3.49 -3.66 -7.49
N GLN A 78 -3.81 -3.84 -8.77
CA GLN A 78 -3.49 -5.06 -9.51
C GLN A 78 -1.97 -5.28 -9.62
N ALA A 79 -1.19 -4.20 -9.71
CA ALA A 79 0.27 -4.29 -9.67
C ALA A 79 0.81 -4.84 -8.33
N SER A 80 0.03 -4.70 -7.24
CA SER A 80 0.38 -5.19 -5.89
C SER A 80 -0.18 -6.57 -5.55
N SER A 81 -0.83 -7.25 -6.48
CA SER A 81 -1.50 -8.56 -6.25
C SER A 81 -0.53 -9.74 -6.08
N PHE A 82 0.69 -9.49 -5.59
CA PHE A 82 1.66 -10.50 -5.22
C PHE A 82 2.08 -10.24 -3.77
N PRO A 83 2.11 -11.25 -2.88
CA PRO A 83 2.05 -12.69 -3.18
C PRO A 83 0.65 -13.31 -3.26
N ILE A 84 -0.41 -12.59 -2.88
CA ILE A 84 -1.78 -13.09 -2.95
C ILE A 84 -2.42 -12.60 -4.25
N PRO A 85 -2.65 -13.48 -5.24
CA PRO A 85 -3.29 -13.08 -6.49
C PRO A 85 -4.76 -12.73 -6.23
N ILE A 86 -5.08 -11.44 -6.34
CA ILE A 86 -6.42 -10.90 -6.17
C ILE A 86 -6.77 -10.13 -7.44
N ASN A 87 -7.92 -10.44 -8.01
CA ASN A 87 -8.55 -9.66 -9.08
C ASN A 87 -9.44 -8.61 -8.43
N PHE A 88 -9.06 -7.34 -8.55
CA PHE A 88 -9.84 -6.23 -8.01
C PHE A 88 -10.82 -5.69 -9.06
N ALA A 89 -12.03 -5.35 -8.65
CA ALA A 89 -13.03 -4.74 -9.53
C ALA A 89 -13.93 -3.76 -8.78
N ILE A 90 -14.31 -2.65 -9.42
CA ILE A 90 -15.33 -1.73 -8.88
C ILE A 90 -16.71 -2.40 -8.88
N ASN A 91 -17.05 -3.02 -10.02
CA ASN A 91 -18.29 -3.74 -10.24
C ASN A 91 -17.96 -5.22 -10.54
N PRO A 92 -17.79 -6.05 -9.52
CA PRO A 92 -17.45 -7.46 -9.72
C PRO A 92 -18.61 -8.23 -10.36
N GLU A 93 -18.31 -9.03 -11.39
CA GLU A 93 -19.23 -9.96 -12.04
C GLU A 93 -19.29 -11.30 -11.29
N ASN A 94 -18.22 -11.66 -10.58
CA ASN A 94 -18.10 -12.92 -9.83
C ASN A 94 -17.53 -12.69 -8.41
N PRO A 95 -18.27 -12.02 -7.50
CA PRO A 95 -17.85 -11.87 -6.11
C PRO A 95 -17.92 -13.19 -5.34
N ASP A 96 -17.31 -13.26 -4.15
CA ASP A 96 -17.51 -14.38 -3.21
C ASP A 96 -19.01 -14.46 -2.81
N PRO A 97 -19.66 -15.63 -2.93
CA PRO A 97 -21.09 -15.76 -2.68
C PRO A 97 -21.41 -15.99 -1.19
N SER A 98 -20.40 -16.30 -0.39
CA SER A 98 -20.52 -16.71 1.01
C SER A 98 -20.27 -15.54 1.96
N ARG A 99 -19.33 -14.64 1.60
CA ARG A 99 -18.95 -13.49 2.42
C ARG A 99 -18.84 -12.22 1.57
N PRO A 100 -19.44 -11.08 1.99
CA PRO A 100 -19.37 -9.82 1.26
C PRO A 100 -18.03 -9.12 1.50
N TYR A 101 -16.95 -9.72 1.01
CA TYR A 101 -15.62 -9.12 1.05
C TYR A 101 -15.51 -7.93 0.12
N ARG A 102 -14.91 -6.84 0.61
CA ARG A 102 -14.60 -5.68 -0.20
C ARG A 102 -13.40 -4.92 0.35
N VAL A 103 -12.76 -4.14 -0.51
CA VAL A 103 -11.80 -3.11 -0.11
C VAL A 103 -12.49 -1.77 -0.16
N VAL A 104 -12.44 -1.01 0.92
CA VAL A 104 -12.89 0.39 0.94
C VAL A 104 -11.66 1.28 0.99
N LEU A 105 -11.55 2.19 0.03
CA LEU A 105 -10.50 3.19 -0.05
C LEU A 105 -11.12 4.58 0.06
N ALA A 106 -10.64 5.43 0.97
CA ALA A 106 -11.13 6.79 1.14
C ALA A 106 -10.02 7.82 0.95
N PHE A 107 -10.20 8.71 -0.03
CA PHE A 107 -9.30 9.83 -0.28
C PHE A 107 -9.66 11.02 0.60
N ASN A 108 -8.67 11.53 1.35
CA ASN A 108 -8.75 12.73 2.18
C ASN A 108 -10.05 12.83 3.03
N PRO A 109 -10.37 11.81 3.85
CA PRO A 109 -11.54 11.89 4.72
C PRO A 109 -11.35 13.01 5.75
N ASP A 110 -12.40 13.83 5.96
CA ASP A 110 -12.32 15.07 6.75
C ASP A 110 -12.24 14.82 8.27
N ALA A 111 -13.12 13.96 8.79
CA ALA A 111 -13.26 13.73 10.24
C ALA A 111 -12.88 12.31 10.70
N MET A 112 -12.57 11.41 9.77
CA MET A 112 -12.23 10.02 10.11
C MET A 112 -10.77 9.91 10.54
N ARG A 113 -10.54 9.26 11.68
CA ARG A 113 -9.18 9.07 12.24
C ARG A 113 -8.76 7.61 12.24
N ASP A 114 -9.71 6.70 12.35
CA ASP A 114 -9.50 5.26 12.38
C ASP A 114 -9.90 4.65 11.03
N PRO A 115 -8.96 4.12 10.23
CA PRO A 115 -9.29 3.46 8.97
C PRO A 115 -10.10 2.16 9.18
N GLY A 116 -10.12 1.58 10.39
CA GLY A 116 -10.96 0.43 10.71
C GLY A 116 -12.46 0.70 10.66
N GLU A 117 -12.87 1.97 10.79
CA GLU A 117 -14.27 2.40 10.69
C GLU A 117 -14.80 2.40 9.25
N LEU A 118 -13.92 2.35 8.24
CA LEU A 118 -14.31 2.39 6.82
C LEU A 118 -15.28 1.28 6.43
N CYS A 119 -15.24 0.14 7.11
CA CYS A 119 -16.12 -0.99 6.81
C CYS A 119 -17.57 -0.75 7.22
N ALA A 120 -17.85 0.17 8.16
CA ALA A 120 -19.21 0.48 8.60
C ALA A 120 -19.76 1.77 7.97
N VAL A 121 -18.94 2.47 7.18
CA VAL A 121 -19.26 3.79 6.62
C VAL A 121 -19.98 3.64 5.29
N GLY A 122 -20.98 4.48 5.07
CA GLY A 122 -21.70 4.59 3.81
C GLY A 122 -21.12 5.67 2.89
N ASP A 123 -21.85 5.96 1.82
CA ASP A 123 -21.44 6.93 0.79
C ASP A 123 -21.46 8.39 1.27
N ASP A 124 -21.86 8.65 2.52
CA ASP A 124 -21.97 9.98 3.12
C ASP A 124 -20.66 10.47 3.78
N LEU A 125 -19.58 9.68 3.68
CA LEU A 125 -18.26 10.07 4.15
C LEU A 125 -17.81 11.38 3.49
N LYS A 126 -17.63 12.42 4.31
CA LYS A 126 -17.11 13.70 3.84
C LYS A 126 -15.62 13.58 3.49
N THR A 127 -15.30 13.93 2.26
CA THR A 127 -13.93 13.96 1.73
C THR A 127 -13.57 15.35 1.22
N THR A 128 -12.28 15.67 1.19
CA THR A 128 -11.76 16.93 0.68
C THR A 128 -10.91 16.74 -0.57
N ALA A 129 -10.87 17.73 -1.45
CA ALA A 129 -9.97 17.70 -2.60
C ALA A 129 -8.49 17.71 -2.15
N SER A 130 -7.56 17.33 -3.03
CA SER A 130 -6.14 17.45 -2.71
C SER A 130 -5.77 18.92 -2.53
N ALA A 131 -5.01 19.20 -1.47
CA ALA A 131 -4.39 20.50 -1.21
C ALA A 131 -2.88 20.39 -1.40
N ASP A 132 -2.34 21.16 -2.35
CA ASP A 132 -0.89 21.26 -2.62
C ASP A 132 -0.21 19.91 -2.91
N GLY A 133 -0.90 19.00 -3.61
CA GLY A 133 -0.39 17.67 -3.94
C GLY A 133 -0.25 16.73 -2.73
N ARG A 134 -0.77 17.09 -1.55
CA ARG A 134 -0.83 16.20 -0.41
C ARG A 134 -2.07 15.32 -0.50
N LEU A 135 -1.88 14.03 -0.25
CA LEU A 135 -2.95 13.05 -0.18
C LEU A 135 -2.84 12.22 1.09
N THR A 136 -4.00 11.92 1.66
CA THR A 136 -4.20 10.84 2.61
C THR A 136 -5.13 9.82 1.96
N LEU A 137 -4.72 8.56 1.97
CA LEU A 137 -5.54 7.43 1.54
C LEU A 137 -5.71 6.50 2.73
N MET A 138 -6.94 6.39 3.24
CA MET A 138 -7.29 5.33 4.19
C MET A 138 -7.78 4.12 3.42
N GLY A 139 -7.41 2.92 3.87
CA GLY A 139 -7.86 1.68 3.25
C GLY A 139 -8.23 0.64 4.29
N ALA A 140 -9.27 -0.13 4.01
CA ALA A 140 -9.66 -1.28 4.81
C ALA A 140 -10.08 -2.44 3.90
N PHE A 141 -9.58 -3.64 4.21
CA PHE A 141 -10.15 -4.88 3.72
C PHE A 141 -11.25 -5.32 4.70
N CYS A 142 -12.47 -5.42 4.21
CA CYS A 142 -13.66 -5.60 5.02
C CYS A 142 -14.29 -6.97 4.82
N SER A 143 -14.78 -7.54 5.91
CA SER A 143 -15.76 -8.62 5.92
C SER A 143 -17.04 -8.09 6.55
N THR A 144 -18.07 -7.86 5.72
CA THR A 144 -19.27 -7.12 6.16
C THR A 144 -18.87 -5.75 6.73
N ASP A 145 -19.32 -5.38 7.93
CA ASP A 145 -19.09 -4.05 8.51
C ASP A 145 -17.84 -3.97 9.40
N THR A 146 -17.04 -5.04 9.40
CA THR A 146 -15.83 -5.15 10.23
C THR A 146 -14.58 -5.25 9.37
N TYR A 147 -13.50 -4.63 9.83
CA TYR A 147 -12.21 -4.73 9.16
C TYR A 147 -11.55 -6.09 9.44
N VAL A 148 -10.90 -6.61 8.42
CA VAL A 148 -9.98 -7.75 8.47
C VAL A 148 -8.55 -7.23 8.50
N SER A 149 -8.27 -6.16 7.74
CA SER A 149 -7.06 -5.35 7.86
C SER A 149 -7.36 -3.91 7.48
N HIS A 150 -6.54 -2.97 7.96
CA HIS A 150 -6.65 -1.56 7.60
C HIS A 150 -5.29 -0.85 7.59
N GLY A 151 -5.26 0.36 7.04
CA GLY A 151 -4.06 1.20 7.04
C GLY A 151 -4.31 2.62 6.53
N ILE A 152 -3.31 3.47 6.70
CA ILE A 152 -3.29 4.82 6.14
C ILE A 152 -1.99 5.06 5.37
N ALA A 153 -2.11 5.38 4.09
CA ALA A 153 -1.02 5.90 3.28
C ALA A 153 -1.10 7.42 3.17
N ARG A 154 0.06 8.08 3.24
CA ARG A 154 0.20 9.52 3.04
C ARG A 154 1.33 9.81 2.09
N ALA A 155 1.15 10.80 1.23
CA ALA A 155 2.16 11.28 0.32
C ALA A 155 2.06 12.79 0.12
N SER A 156 3.19 13.42 -0.21
CA SER A 156 3.25 14.78 -0.77
C SER A 156 3.58 14.71 -2.26
N ASP A 157 3.46 15.85 -2.94
CA ASP A 157 3.88 16.01 -4.34
C ASP A 157 3.20 15.03 -5.31
N VAL A 158 1.95 14.65 -5.01
CA VAL A 158 1.14 13.79 -5.89
C VAL A 158 0.59 14.63 -7.05
N GLY A 159 1.18 14.44 -8.23
CA GLY A 159 0.85 15.22 -9.44
C GLY A 159 -0.47 14.85 -10.12
N GLY A 160 -1.23 13.90 -9.59
CA GLY A 160 -2.49 13.39 -10.17
C GLY A 160 -2.60 11.87 -10.13
N ALA A 161 -3.73 11.34 -10.62
CA ALA A 161 -4.02 9.90 -10.63
C ALA A 161 -3.10 9.07 -11.55
N GLY A 162 -2.36 9.70 -12.47
CA GLY A 162 -1.36 9.02 -13.31
C GLY A 162 0.09 9.23 -12.84
N SER A 163 0.30 9.78 -11.64
CA SER A 163 1.65 10.04 -11.13
C SER A 163 2.24 8.81 -10.44
N LYS A 164 3.56 8.64 -10.54
CA LYS A 164 4.24 7.53 -9.85
C LYS A 164 4.00 7.53 -8.34
N THR A 165 3.95 8.70 -7.70
CA THR A 165 3.68 8.80 -6.26
C THR A 165 2.28 8.31 -5.90
N PHE A 166 1.29 8.52 -6.78
CA PHE A 166 -0.06 7.97 -6.62
C PHE A 166 -0.03 6.44 -6.72
N ASP A 167 0.64 5.89 -7.74
CA ASP A 167 0.80 4.44 -7.91
C ASP A 167 1.49 3.81 -6.70
N ASP A 168 2.62 4.37 -6.26
CA ASP A 168 3.37 3.90 -5.11
C ASP A 168 2.52 3.93 -3.83
N MET A 169 1.68 4.95 -3.66
CA MET A 169 0.81 5.10 -2.49
C MET A 169 -0.22 3.97 -2.41
N ILE A 170 -0.89 3.68 -3.53
CA ILE A 170 -1.92 2.64 -3.60
C ILE A 170 -1.28 1.25 -3.53
N PHE A 171 -0.17 1.04 -4.23
CA PHE A 171 0.58 -0.20 -4.20
C PHE A 171 1.02 -0.56 -2.77
N GLN A 172 1.67 0.38 -2.06
CA GLN A 172 2.18 0.12 -0.72
C GLN A 172 1.06 -0.09 0.30
N LEU A 173 -0.04 0.67 0.19
CA LEU A 173 -1.20 0.46 1.05
C LEU A 173 -1.79 -0.93 0.81
N THR A 174 -2.03 -1.30 -0.45
CA THR A 174 -2.62 -2.59 -0.80
C THR A 174 -1.75 -3.75 -0.35
N ALA A 175 -0.43 -3.68 -0.56
CA ALA A 175 0.51 -4.67 -0.06
C ALA A 175 0.48 -4.81 1.48
N SER A 176 0.21 -3.71 2.20
CA SER A 176 0.08 -3.72 3.66
C SER A 176 -1.25 -4.32 4.13
N LEU A 177 -2.33 -4.18 3.35
CA LEU A 177 -3.63 -4.80 3.64
C LEU A 177 -3.62 -6.31 3.43
N PHE A 178 -2.81 -6.80 2.49
CA PHE A 178 -2.79 -8.20 2.06
C PHE A 178 -1.42 -8.88 2.23
N PRO A 179 -0.84 -8.93 3.44
CA PRO A 179 0.40 -9.65 3.66
C PRO A 179 0.22 -11.15 3.35
N GLY A 180 1.21 -11.76 2.69
CA GLY A 180 1.17 -13.17 2.29
C GLY A 180 1.27 -14.19 3.42
N ARG A 181 1.36 -13.75 4.68
CA ARG A 181 1.36 -14.56 5.90
C ARG A 181 0.58 -13.81 6.96
N SER A 182 -0.01 -14.51 7.92
CA SER A 182 -0.65 -13.83 9.04
C SER A 182 0.40 -13.12 9.88
N PRO A 183 0.27 -11.82 10.16
CA PRO A 183 1.18 -11.11 11.06
C PRO A 183 1.17 -11.66 12.49
N HIS A 184 0.13 -12.42 12.85
CA HIS A 184 -0.04 -13.01 14.17
C HIS A 184 0.53 -14.44 14.28
N ASP A 185 1.06 -15.01 13.19
CA ASP A 185 1.69 -16.34 13.21
C ASP A 185 3.02 -16.30 13.99
N GLN A 186 2.99 -16.68 15.27
CA GLN A 186 4.18 -16.82 16.12
C GLN A 186 4.94 -18.14 15.90
N SER A 187 4.87 -18.75 14.72
CA SER A 187 5.65 -19.95 14.37
C SER A 187 7.12 -19.62 14.09
N GLY A 188 7.76 -18.98 15.07
CA GLY A 188 9.19 -18.75 15.22
C GLY A 188 9.62 -18.98 16.67
N GLY A 189 8.91 -19.86 17.39
CA GLY A 189 9.38 -20.40 18.66
C GLY A 189 10.69 -21.15 18.42
N GLU A 190 11.80 -20.52 18.77
CA GLU A 190 13.10 -21.18 18.88
C GLU A 190 12.90 -22.47 19.70
N PRO A 191 13.28 -23.67 19.21
CA PRO A 191 13.22 -24.86 20.02
C PRO A 191 14.03 -24.62 21.31
N PRO A 192 13.55 -25.00 22.51
CA PRO A 192 14.35 -24.84 23.70
C PRO A 192 15.68 -25.56 23.48
N LEU A 193 16.78 -24.81 23.59
CA LEU A 193 18.13 -25.36 23.52
C LEU A 193 18.21 -26.55 24.49
N PRO A 194 18.61 -27.75 24.05
CA PRO A 194 18.78 -28.86 24.95
C PRO A 194 19.83 -28.48 25.99
N ALA A 195 19.43 -28.52 27.27
CA ALA A 195 20.35 -28.37 28.37
C ALA A 195 21.36 -29.52 28.33
N THR A 196 22.62 -29.20 28.02
CA THR A 196 23.78 -30.06 28.25
C THR A 196 24.39 -29.78 29.60
#